data_AF-A0A5A5TGE8-F1
#
_entry.id   AF-A0A5A5TGE8-F1
#
_cell.length_a   1.000
_cell.length_b   1.000
_cell.length_c   1.000
_cell.angle_alpha   90.00
_cell.angle_beta   90.00
_cell.angle_gamma   90.00
#
_symmetry.space_group_name_H-M   'P 1'
#
loop_
_entity.id
_entity.type
_entity.pdbx_description
1 polymer ?
#
loop_
_entity_poly.entity_id
_entity_poly.type
_entity_poly.pdbx_seq_one_letter_code
_entity_poly.pdbx_strand_id
1 'polypeptide(L)'
;MQEDLTVEVIRDQWERIRRRIRTVRDGAKVSALLSGCVPVMIEQEAKPPCLVLQAMADFHFKNLQPYVEQGIVTKVIIDVVGQPCQLRIDPPRPRPPLRPHAGKLASEMSHQSDPPQEHKKHRFEHILSRAEIFTEWEEIVQAVCYQPHGSALGSALKRCKPQRVEMQETPGLLILQTKNESAATLLKDATNSAMLPLTLLPVLGRVYRVQVQLIHSDSGKH
;
A
#
# COMPACT_ATOMS: atom_id res chain seq x y z
N MET A 1 -31.82 -7.99 3.82
CA MET A 1 -31.13 -8.66 4.94
C MET A 1 -29.87 -7.86 5.19
N GLN A 2 -29.73 -7.28 6.37
CA GLN A 2 -28.55 -6.49 6.72
C GLN A 2 -27.44 -7.48 7.08
N GLU A 3 -26.32 -7.47 6.38
CA GLU A 3 -25.19 -8.36 6.67
C GLU A 3 -24.59 -7.97 8.03
N ASP A 4 -24.28 -8.93 8.89
CA ASP A 4 -23.67 -8.63 10.19
C ASP A 4 -22.31 -7.95 10.01
N LEU A 5 -22.01 -6.98 10.87
CA LEU A 5 -20.74 -6.26 10.84
C LEU A 5 -19.58 -7.20 11.19
N THR A 6 -18.84 -7.70 10.22
CA THR A 6 -17.67 -8.58 10.46
C THR A 6 -16.35 -7.86 10.19
N VAL A 7 -15.24 -8.39 10.73
CA VAL A 7 -13.92 -7.81 10.48
C VAL A 7 -13.51 -7.98 9.02
N GLU A 8 -13.99 -9.03 8.35
CA GLU A 8 -13.81 -9.30 6.92
C GLU A 8 -14.43 -8.18 6.08
N VAL A 9 -15.69 -7.83 6.34
CA VAL A 9 -16.37 -6.72 5.65
C VAL A 9 -15.61 -5.40 5.84
N ILE A 10 -15.13 -5.12 7.06
CA ILE A 10 -14.31 -3.93 7.33
C ILE A 10 -12.99 -3.96 6.56
N ARG A 11 -12.33 -5.11 6.48
CA ARG A 11 -11.06 -5.26 5.73
C ARG A 11 -11.26 -5.04 4.23
N ASP A 12 -12.34 -5.57 3.67
CA ASP A 12 -12.66 -5.41 2.25
C ASP A 12 -13.00 -3.94 1.92
N GLN A 13 -13.69 -3.25 2.82
CA GLN A 13 -14.01 -1.82 2.68
C GLN A 13 -12.88 -0.89 3.17
N TRP A 14 -11.78 -1.41 3.72
CA TRP A 14 -10.76 -0.61 4.42
C TRP A 14 -10.14 0.46 3.53
N GLU A 15 -9.87 0.11 2.27
CA GLU A 15 -9.34 1.05 1.28
C GLU A 15 -10.33 2.18 0.99
N ARG A 16 -11.62 1.83 0.83
CA ARG A 16 -12.69 2.80 0.60
C ARG A 16 -12.85 3.75 1.79
N ILE A 17 -12.80 3.22 3.01
CA ILE A 17 -12.80 4.00 4.25
C ILE A 17 -11.63 5.00 4.24
N ARG A 18 -10.40 4.53 3.99
CA ARG A 18 -9.21 5.41 3.96
C ARG A 18 -9.32 6.50 2.90
N ARG A 19 -9.84 6.20 1.71
CA ARG A 19 -10.09 7.19 0.65
C ARG A 19 -11.13 8.22 1.08
N ARG A 20 -12.22 7.77 1.70
CA ARG A 20 -13.27 8.68 2.19
C ARG A 20 -12.73 9.60 3.28
N ILE A 21 -11.89 9.09 4.18
CA ILE A 21 -11.24 9.89 5.21
C ILE A 21 -10.37 10.99 4.61
N ARG A 22 -9.67 10.77 3.48
CA ARG A 22 -8.89 11.85 2.83
C ARG A 22 -9.73 13.06 2.44
N THR A 23 -11.04 12.88 2.22
CA THR A 23 -11.96 13.95 1.81
C THR A 23 -12.47 14.81 2.97
N VAL A 24 -12.22 14.43 4.23
CA VAL A 24 -12.60 15.24 5.40
C VAL A 24 -11.48 16.23 5.79
N ARG A 25 -11.80 17.21 6.65
CA ARG A 25 -10.79 18.15 7.19
C ARG A 25 -9.69 17.37 7.92
N ASP A 26 -8.43 17.74 7.66
CA ASP A 26 -7.22 17.02 8.12
C ASP A 26 -7.15 15.55 7.66
N GLY A 27 -8.00 15.17 6.70
CA GLY A 27 -8.21 13.81 6.25
C GLY A 27 -6.98 13.13 5.68
N ALA A 28 -6.12 13.88 4.98
CA ALA A 28 -4.85 13.36 4.47
C ALA A 28 -3.94 12.85 5.60
N LYS A 29 -3.84 13.62 6.70
CA LYS A 29 -3.05 13.25 7.88
C LYS A 29 -3.68 12.04 8.59
N VAL A 30 -5.00 12.02 8.78
CA VAL A 30 -5.71 10.90 9.42
C VAL A 30 -5.58 9.62 8.58
N SER A 31 -5.71 9.71 7.26
CA SER A 31 -5.54 8.58 6.33
C SER A 31 -4.13 8.00 6.37
N ALA A 32 -3.10 8.87 6.45
CA ALA A 32 -1.72 8.44 6.64
C ALA A 32 -1.52 7.69 7.96
N LEU A 33 -2.07 8.20 9.07
CA LEU A 33 -2.00 7.53 10.37
C LEU A 33 -2.72 6.18 10.38
N LEU A 34 -3.91 6.10 9.77
CA LEU A 34 -4.67 4.85 9.63
C LEU A 34 -3.97 3.80 8.77
N SER A 35 -3.06 4.20 7.88
CA SER A 35 -2.24 3.26 7.11
C SER A 35 -1.25 2.48 8.00
N GLY A 36 -0.98 2.99 9.20
CA GLY A 36 -0.22 2.32 10.25
C GLY A 36 -1.08 1.53 11.24
N CYS A 37 -2.35 1.29 10.94
CA CYS A 37 -3.29 0.55 11.78
C CYS A 37 -3.93 -0.59 10.98
N VAL A 38 -4.30 -1.68 11.67
CA VAL A 38 -4.99 -2.83 11.05
C VAL A 38 -6.26 -3.19 11.83
N PRO A 39 -7.38 -3.49 11.16
CA PRO A 39 -8.56 -4.07 11.79
C PRO A 39 -8.26 -5.47 12.33
N VAL A 40 -8.46 -5.68 13.63
CA VAL A 40 -8.18 -6.96 14.29
C VAL A 40 -9.44 -7.75 14.56
N MET A 41 -10.45 -7.11 15.16
CA MET A 41 -11.69 -7.77 15.53
C MET A 41 -12.82 -6.77 15.74
N ILE A 42 -14.04 -7.30 15.85
CA ILE A 42 -15.24 -6.55 16.20
C ILE A 42 -15.85 -7.21 17.44
N GLU A 43 -15.97 -6.43 18.51
CA GLU A 43 -16.62 -6.87 19.75
C GLU A 43 -18.14 -6.72 19.58
N GLN A 44 -18.80 -7.82 19.22
CA GLN A 44 -20.25 -7.86 18.97
C GLN A 44 -21.09 -7.71 20.25
N GLU A 45 -20.49 -7.95 21.42
CA GLU A 45 -21.16 -7.84 22.71
C GLU A 45 -21.46 -6.38 23.09
N ALA A 46 -20.69 -5.42 22.53
CA ALA A 46 -20.93 -4.00 22.69
C ALA A 46 -22.17 -3.56 21.88
N LYS A 47 -22.94 -2.63 22.42
CA LYS A 47 -24.09 -2.01 21.72
C LYS A 47 -23.90 -0.49 21.67
N PRO A 48 -23.49 0.09 20.52
CA PRO A 48 -23.20 -0.55 19.23
C PRO A 48 -21.89 -1.37 19.22
N PRO A 49 -21.69 -2.28 18.23
CA PRO A 49 -20.50 -3.13 18.15
C PRO A 49 -19.22 -2.29 18.08
N CYS A 50 -18.15 -2.76 18.71
CA CYS A 50 -16.88 -2.01 18.80
C CYS A 50 -15.84 -2.58 17.83
N LEU A 51 -15.44 -1.77 16.84
CA LEU A 51 -14.33 -2.09 15.95
C LEU A 51 -13.01 -1.81 16.67
N VAL A 52 -12.15 -2.84 16.76
CA VAL A 52 -10.83 -2.73 17.38
C VAL A 52 -9.76 -2.66 16.29
N LEU A 53 -9.04 -1.54 16.26
CA LEU A 53 -7.85 -1.34 15.43
C LEU A 53 -6.58 -1.55 16.23
N GLN A 54 -5.62 -2.23 15.64
CA GLN A 54 -4.29 -2.40 16.22
C GLN A 54 -3.32 -1.44 15.56
N ALA A 55 -2.74 -0.53 16.35
CA ALA A 55 -1.64 0.29 15.86
C ALA A 55 -0.38 -0.56 15.63
N MET A 56 0.37 -0.28 14.57
CA MET A 56 1.65 -0.94 14.26
C MET A 56 2.84 -0.30 14.97
N ALA A 57 2.68 0.94 15.46
CA ALA A 57 3.70 1.69 16.19
C ALA A 57 3.04 2.68 17.16
N ASP A 58 3.75 3.07 18.22
CA ASP A 58 3.24 4.02 19.22
C ASP A 58 2.91 5.38 18.61
N PHE A 59 3.66 5.79 17.59
CA PHE A 59 3.39 7.01 16.85
C PHE A 59 1.97 7.01 16.26
N HIS A 60 1.55 5.91 15.63
CA HIS A 60 0.20 5.81 15.04
C HIS A 60 -0.87 5.84 16.14
N PHE A 61 -0.67 5.10 17.23
CA PHE A 61 -1.60 5.08 18.37
C PHE A 61 -1.81 6.49 18.94
N LYS A 62 -0.73 7.15 19.39
CA LYS A 62 -0.79 8.46 20.05
C LYS A 62 -1.36 9.57 19.15
N ASN A 63 -1.00 9.56 17.87
CA ASN A 63 -1.43 10.62 16.95
C ASN A 63 -2.82 10.38 16.37
N LEU A 64 -3.30 9.14 16.30
CA LEU A 64 -4.63 8.82 15.78
C LEU A 64 -5.72 8.98 16.85
N GLN A 65 -5.37 8.77 18.12
CA GLN A 65 -6.30 8.79 19.25
C GLN A 65 -7.18 10.07 19.34
N PRO A 66 -6.64 11.30 19.20
CA PRO A 66 -7.48 12.51 19.22
C PRO A 66 -8.55 12.53 18.12
N TYR A 67 -8.28 11.95 16.94
CA TYR A 67 -9.24 11.89 15.84
C TYR A 67 -10.33 10.83 16.06
N VAL A 68 -10.04 9.80 16.85
CA VAL A 68 -11.02 8.80 17.29
C VAL A 68 -11.91 9.38 18.38
N GLU A 69 -11.34 10.09 19.36
CA GLU A 69 -12.08 10.77 20.42
C GLU A 69 -13.02 11.86 19.86
N GLN A 70 -12.59 12.57 18.80
CA GLN A 70 -13.44 13.51 18.07
C GLN A 70 -14.51 12.83 17.19
N GLY A 71 -14.49 11.51 17.06
CA GLY A 71 -15.47 10.75 16.29
C GLY A 71 -15.36 10.87 14.77
N ILE A 72 -14.31 11.52 14.24
CA ILE A 72 -14.14 11.74 12.79
C ILE A 72 -14.00 10.40 12.07
N VAL A 73 -13.13 9.52 12.58
CA VAL A 73 -12.88 8.21 11.97
C VAL A 73 -14.13 7.33 12.07
N THR A 74 -14.74 7.29 13.25
CA THR A 74 -15.96 6.52 13.52
C THR A 74 -17.09 6.92 12.58
N LYS A 75 -17.32 8.23 12.39
CA LYS A 75 -18.36 8.73 11.49
C LYS A 75 -18.14 8.26 10.05
N VAL A 76 -16.92 8.35 9.53
CA VAL A 76 -16.63 7.91 8.17
C VAL A 76 -16.79 6.40 8.00
N ILE A 77 -16.44 5.60 9.01
CA ILE A 77 -16.66 4.16 8.98
C ILE A 77 -18.16 3.86 8.92
N ILE A 78 -18.97 4.51 9.76
CA ILE A 78 -20.43 4.37 9.76
C ILE A 78 -21.00 4.77 8.40
N ASP A 79 -20.54 5.87 7.80
CA ASP A 79 -21.01 6.34 6.50
C ASP A 79 -20.69 5.35 5.36
N VAL A 80 -19.52 4.69 5.41
CA VAL A 80 -19.09 3.75 4.36
C VAL A 80 -19.74 2.38 4.54
N VAL A 81 -19.86 1.90 5.77
CA VAL A 81 -20.35 0.55 6.09
C VAL A 81 -21.87 0.52 6.26
N GLY A 82 -22.48 1.67 6.57
CA GLY A 82 -23.92 1.81 6.76
C GLY A 82 -24.44 1.25 8.09
N GLN A 83 -23.56 1.02 9.06
CA GLN A 83 -23.91 0.46 10.36
C GLN A 83 -23.27 1.24 11.52
N PRO A 84 -24.00 1.53 12.60
CA PRO A 84 -23.44 2.15 13.79
C PRO A 84 -22.39 1.25 14.45
N CYS A 85 -21.21 1.79 14.73
CA CYS A 85 -20.15 1.10 15.46
C CYS A 85 -19.39 2.07 16.37
N GLN A 86 -18.81 1.55 17.44
CA GLN A 86 -17.77 2.25 18.21
C GLN A 86 -16.39 1.93 17.62
N LEU A 87 -15.40 2.75 17.96
CA LEU A 87 -14.03 2.55 17.50
C LEU A 87 -13.08 2.60 18.70
N ARG A 88 -12.27 1.56 18.86
CA ARG A 88 -11.17 1.51 19.83
C ARG A 88 -9.86 1.25 19.09
N ILE A 89 -8.80 1.92 19.52
CA ILE A 89 -7.44 1.63 19.04
C ILE A 89 -6.67 1.01 20.19
N ASP A 90 -6.04 -0.12 19.94
CA ASP A 90 -5.13 -0.78 20.86
C ASP A 90 -3.67 -0.40 20.55
N PRO A 91 -2.81 -0.23 21.57
CA PRO A 91 -1.40 0.09 21.42
C PRO A 91 -0.65 -1.05 20.72
N PRO A 92 0.50 -0.79 20.05
CA PRO A 92 1.24 -1.82 19.33
C PRO A 92 1.54 -3.04 20.20
N ARG A 93 1.15 -4.23 19.71
CA ARG A 93 1.49 -5.47 20.38
C ARG A 93 3.01 -5.63 20.41
N PRO A 94 3.60 -5.90 21.59
CA PRO A 94 4.97 -6.35 21.66
C PRO A 94 5.14 -7.53 20.72
N ARG A 95 6.08 -7.42 19.77
CA ARG A 95 6.43 -8.59 18.98
C ARG A 95 6.92 -9.64 19.96
N PRO A 96 6.44 -10.89 19.89
CA PRO A 96 7.06 -11.97 20.65
C PRO A 96 8.56 -11.90 20.37
N PRO A 97 9.44 -11.97 21.39
CA PRO A 97 10.86 -12.00 21.15
C PRO A 97 11.10 -13.07 20.10
N LEU A 98 11.70 -12.67 18.97
CA LEU A 98 12.11 -13.61 17.94
C LEU A 98 12.95 -14.63 18.68
N ARG A 99 12.42 -15.84 18.89
CA ARG A 99 13.19 -16.89 19.52
C ARG A 99 14.46 -16.95 18.69
N PRO A 100 15.64 -16.71 19.27
CA PRO A 100 16.87 -16.85 18.52
C PRO A 100 16.77 -18.22 17.90
N HIS A 101 16.83 -18.28 16.57
CA HIS A 101 16.92 -19.54 15.85
C HIS A 101 18.21 -20.16 16.37
N ALA A 102 18.12 -20.92 17.46
CA ALA A 102 19.20 -21.66 18.02
C ALA A 102 19.58 -22.60 16.89
N GLY A 103 20.73 -22.31 16.27
CA GLY A 103 21.35 -23.16 15.29
C GLY A 103 21.55 -24.51 15.96
N LYS A 104 20.57 -25.40 15.80
CA LYS A 104 20.73 -26.81 16.10
C LYS A 104 21.56 -27.34 14.95
N LEU A 105 22.88 -27.29 15.16
CA LEU A 105 23.86 -28.06 14.41
C LEU A 105 23.32 -29.49 14.30
N ALA A 106 23.18 -29.90 13.05
CA ALA A 106 22.85 -31.25 12.68
C ALA A 106 23.92 -32.21 13.21
N SER A 107 23.49 -33.14 14.05
CA SER A 107 23.91 -34.54 14.03
C SER A 107 22.94 -35.30 14.92
N GLU A 108 21.93 -35.91 14.31
CA GLU A 108 21.79 -37.37 14.43
C GLU A 108 20.79 -37.88 13.41
N MET A 109 21.25 -38.88 12.67
CA MET A 109 20.51 -39.65 11.69
C MET A 109 19.40 -40.45 12.38
N SER A 110 18.19 -40.40 11.85
CA SER A 110 17.44 -41.64 11.59
C SER A 110 16.16 -41.39 10.80
N HIS A 111 15.92 -42.34 9.90
CA HIS A 111 14.81 -42.45 8.98
C HIS A 111 13.44 -42.41 9.66
N GLN A 112 12.50 -41.64 9.11
CA GLN A 112 11.15 -42.16 8.80
C GLN A 112 10.30 -41.15 8.02
N SER A 113 10.01 -41.55 6.78
CA SER A 113 8.78 -41.35 5.98
C SER A 113 8.01 -40.02 6.09
N ASP A 114 8.17 -39.19 5.06
CA ASP A 114 7.28 -38.05 4.75
C ASP A 114 5.95 -38.52 4.11
N PRO A 115 4.78 -38.00 4.56
CA PRO A 115 3.61 -37.83 3.71
C PRO A 115 3.64 -36.43 3.02
N PRO A 116 2.98 -36.26 1.85
CA PRO A 116 3.05 -35.02 1.10
C PRO A 116 2.16 -33.94 1.74
N GLN A 117 2.76 -32.96 2.39
CA GLN A 117 2.09 -31.71 2.75
C GLN A 117 2.33 -30.65 1.68
N GLU A 118 1.36 -30.57 0.77
CA GLU A 118 0.98 -29.35 0.06
C GLU A 118 0.62 -28.26 1.09
N HIS A 119 0.71 -26.98 0.71
CA HIS A 119 0.37 -25.75 1.46
C HIS A 119 1.58 -24.94 1.97
N LYS A 120 2.05 -24.01 1.12
CA LYS A 120 2.58 -22.68 1.51
C LYS A 120 2.68 -21.79 0.27
N LYS A 121 1.53 -21.35 -0.27
CA LYS A 121 1.48 -20.37 -1.37
C LYS A 121 0.45 -19.23 -1.18
N HIS A 122 -0.11 -19.07 0.02
CA HIS A 122 -1.27 -18.20 0.24
C HIS A 122 -1.01 -16.90 1.02
N ARG A 123 0.18 -16.29 0.90
CA ARG A 123 0.47 -15.01 1.61
C ARG A 123 0.82 -13.82 0.71
N PHE A 124 0.92 -13.99 -0.60
CA PHE A 124 1.30 -12.90 -1.52
C PHE A 124 0.25 -12.53 -2.57
N GLU A 125 -0.91 -13.19 -2.62
CA GLU A 125 -1.90 -12.92 -3.66
C GLU A 125 -2.85 -11.76 -3.34
N HIS A 126 -2.96 -11.32 -2.09
CA HIS A 126 -3.91 -10.25 -1.73
C HIS A 126 -3.47 -8.84 -2.16
N ILE A 127 -2.26 -8.67 -2.70
CA ILE A 127 -1.79 -7.42 -3.31
C ILE A 127 -2.16 -7.34 -4.80
N LEU A 128 -2.48 -8.47 -5.44
CA LEU A 128 -2.54 -8.58 -6.90
C LEU A 128 -3.93 -8.40 -7.53
N SER A 129 -5.00 -8.29 -6.73
CA SER A 129 -6.36 -7.96 -7.24
C SER A 129 -6.59 -6.46 -7.45
N ARG A 130 -5.50 -5.68 -7.57
CA ARG A 130 -5.50 -4.20 -7.59
C ARG A 130 -5.17 -3.64 -8.98
N ALA A 131 -5.60 -4.35 -10.02
CA ALA A 131 -5.40 -4.02 -11.44
C ALA A 131 -6.29 -2.87 -11.96
N GLU A 132 -6.79 -1.99 -11.08
CA GLU A 132 -7.33 -0.67 -11.44
C GLU A 132 -6.35 0.47 -11.02
N ILE A 133 -5.07 0.08 -10.91
CA ILE A 133 -3.79 0.77 -11.17
C ILE A 133 -3.80 2.31 -10.98
N PHE A 134 -3.37 2.71 -9.77
CA PHE A 134 -2.74 4.00 -9.42
C PHE A 134 -3.42 5.29 -9.91
N THR A 135 -4.38 5.80 -9.13
CA THR A 135 -4.89 7.17 -9.32
C THR A 135 -3.90 8.27 -8.90
N GLU A 136 -2.83 7.94 -8.16
CA GLU A 136 -1.91 8.93 -7.60
C GLU A 136 -0.44 8.59 -7.90
N TRP A 137 0.23 9.51 -8.62
CA TRP A 137 1.66 9.51 -8.91
C TRP A 137 2.55 9.19 -7.70
N GLU A 138 2.15 9.64 -6.51
CA GLU A 138 2.87 9.42 -5.26
C GLU A 138 3.03 7.94 -4.90
N GLU A 139 2.03 7.10 -5.20
CA GLU A 139 2.13 5.67 -4.93
C GLU A 139 3.17 5.00 -5.84
N ILE A 140 3.29 5.44 -7.10
CA ILE A 140 4.32 4.97 -8.05
C ILE A 140 5.71 5.40 -7.57
N VAL A 141 5.87 6.67 -7.17
CA VAL A 141 7.13 7.19 -6.64
C VAL A 141 7.55 6.43 -5.39
N GLN A 142 6.61 6.21 -4.47
CA GLN A 142 6.85 5.50 -3.22
C GLN A 142 7.25 4.05 -3.48
N ALA A 143 6.52 3.34 -4.34
CA ALA A 143 6.83 1.99 -4.80
C ALA A 143 8.25 1.86 -5.35
N VAL A 144 8.66 2.79 -6.23
CA VAL A 144 10.00 2.81 -6.82
C VAL A 144 11.07 3.09 -5.76
N CYS A 145 10.83 4.03 -4.84
CA CYS A 145 11.78 4.38 -3.78
C CYS A 145 12.05 3.24 -2.78
N TYR A 146 11.14 2.29 -2.61
CA TYR A 146 11.33 1.14 -1.70
C TYR A 146 12.16 0.00 -2.32
N GLN A 147 12.52 0.06 -3.60
CA GLN A 147 13.39 -0.94 -4.22
C GLN A 147 14.87 -0.67 -3.90
N PRO A 148 15.68 -1.71 -3.64
CA PRO A 148 17.10 -1.56 -3.30
C PRO A 148 17.92 -0.86 -4.40
N HIS A 149 17.47 -0.94 -5.65
CA HIS A 149 18.09 -0.27 -6.81
C HIS A 149 17.28 0.96 -7.31
N GLY A 150 16.19 1.32 -6.63
CA GLY A 150 15.25 2.35 -7.07
C GLY A 150 15.58 3.78 -6.61
N SER A 151 16.71 4.01 -5.93
CA SER A 151 17.04 5.31 -5.33
C SER A 151 17.26 6.42 -6.37
N ALA A 152 17.99 6.13 -7.45
CA ALA A 152 18.25 7.10 -8.52
C ALA A 152 16.97 7.45 -9.29
N LEU A 153 16.20 6.43 -9.71
CA LEU A 153 14.93 6.63 -10.41
C LEU A 153 13.90 7.31 -9.52
N GLY A 154 13.73 6.86 -8.27
CA GLY A 154 12.82 7.50 -7.31
C GLY A 154 13.14 8.98 -7.09
N SER A 155 14.43 9.33 -7.06
CA SER A 155 14.87 10.72 -6.95
C SER A 155 14.64 11.53 -8.23
N ALA A 156 14.75 10.91 -9.40
CA ALA A 156 14.41 11.54 -10.68
C ALA A 156 12.90 11.77 -10.79
N LEU A 157 12.07 10.76 -10.45
CA LEU A 157 10.62 10.86 -10.46
C LEU A 157 10.11 11.96 -9.50
N LYS A 158 10.69 12.06 -8.29
CA LYS A 158 10.37 13.15 -7.34
C LYS A 158 10.66 14.54 -7.90
N ARG A 159 11.75 14.70 -8.68
CA ARG A 159 12.18 15.99 -9.23
C ARG A 159 11.44 16.38 -10.51
N CYS A 160 11.07 15.39 -11.32
CA CYS A 160 10.67 15.61 -12.70
C CYS A 160 9.16 15.57 -12.96
N LYS A 161 8.33 15.29 -11.93
CA LYS A 161 6.86 15.08 -11.96
C LYS A 161 6.29 15.14 -13.39
N PRO A 162 6.20 14.00 -14.10
CA PRO A 162 5.78 13.95 -15.49
C PRO A 162 4.36 14.48 -15.61
N GLN A 163 4.08 15.06 -16.77
CA GLN A 163 2.79 15.66 -17.06
C GLN A 163 1.71 14.60 -17.31
N ARG A 164 2.10 13.45 -17.85
CA ARG A 164 1.22 12.32 -18.10
C ARG A 164 1.95 11.01 -17.87
N VAL A 165 1.25 10.05 -17.27
CA VAL A 165 1.73 8.69 -17.04
C VAL A 165 0.71 7.77 -17.66
N GLU A 166 1.13 6.95 -18.61
CA GLU A 166 0.28 5.94 -19.23
C GLU A 166 0.87 4.56 -18.97
N MET A 167 0.00 3.59 -18.73
CA MET A 167 0.40 2.21 -18.58
C MET A 167 -0.27 1.38 -19.67
N GLN A 168 0.52 0.73 -20.52
CA GLN A 168 0.04 -0.21 -21.51
C GLN A 168 0.22 -1.63 -20.99
N GLU A 169 -0.88 -2.38 -20.93
CA GLU A 169 -0.90 -3.73 -20.37
C GLU A 169 -0.12 -4.74 -21.21
N THR A 170 0.06 -4.48 -22.51
CA THR A 170 0.79 -5.36 -23.42
C THR A 170 1.48 -4.51 -24.49
N PRO A 171 2.83 -4.44 -24.54
CA PRO A 171 3.82 -5.21 -23.78
C PRO A 171 4.30 -4.47 -22.51
N GLY A 172 3.52 -4.50 -21.42
CA GLY A 172 3.94 -4.04 -20.08
C GLY A 172 4.80 -2.78 -20.11
N LEU A 173 4.25 -1.67 -20.59
CA LEU A 173 5.01 -0.44 -20.86
C LEU A 173 4.47 0.70 -20.02
N LEU A 174 5.34 1.34 -19.23
CA LEU A 174 5.04 2.57 -18.50
C LEU A 174 5.60 3.76 -19.30
N ILE A 175 4.71 4.57 -19.86
CA ILE A 175 5.07 5.75 -20.64
C ILE A 175 5.02 6.97 -19.72
N LEU A 176 6.17 7.62 -19.53
CA LEU A 176 6.30 8.88 -18.81
C LEU A 176 6.43 10.00 -19.83
N GLN A 177 5.46 10.91 -19.87
CA GLN A 177 5.50 12.04 -20.78
C GLN A 177 5.77 13.34 -20.04
N THR A 178 6.71 14.13 -20.55
CA THR A 178 7.09 15.44 -19.99
C THR A 178 7.34 16.45 -21.11
N LYS A 179 7.13 17.74 -20.82
CA LYS A 179 7.51 18.85 -21.73
C LYS A 179 8.89 19.41 -21.42
N ASN A 180 9.47 19.05 -20.27
CA ASN A 180 10.75 19.56 -19.82
C ASN A 180 11.87 18.64 -20.33
N GLU A 181 12.71 19.16 -21.21
CA GLU A 181 13.82 18.42 -21.83
C GLU A 181 14.83 17.94 -20.79
N SER A 182 15.23 18.79 -19.84
CA SER A 182 16.11 18.42 -18.73
C SER A 182 15.52 17.29 -17.88
N ALA A 183 14.21 17.32 -17.65
CA ALA A 183 13.50 16.25 -16.95
C ALA A 183 13.47 14.94 -17.75
N ALA A 184 13.27 15.02 -19.07
CA ALA A 184 13.30 13.86 -19.94
C ALA A 184 14.69 13.20 -19.95
N THR A 185 15.75 14.00 -20.02
CA THR A 185 17.14 13.50 -19.96
C THR A 185 17.43 12.82 -18.63
N LEU A 186 17.09 13.46 -17.50
CA LEU A 186 17.27 12.86 -16.17
C LEU A 186 16.51 11.53 -15.99
N LEU A 187 15.28 11.45 -16.49
CA LEU A 187 14.49 10.21 -16.43
C LEU A 187 15.08 9.12 -17.33
N LYS A 188 15.56 9.46 -18.53
CA LYS A 188 16.24 8.53 -19.44
C LYS A 188 17.54 8.01 -18.83
N ASP A 189 18.37 8.88 -18.28
CA ASP A 189 19.63 8.51 -17.62
C ASP A 189 19.37 7.61 -16.42
N ALA A 190 18.38 7.93 -15.60
CA ALA A 190 18.00 7.09 -14.46
C ALA A 190 17.47 5.71 -14.90
N THR A 191 16.71 5.65 -16.01
CA THR A 191 16.19 4.39 -16.57
C THR A 191 17.31 3.53 -17.14
N ASN A 192 18.28 4.14 -17.83
CA ASN A 192 19.42 3.43 -18.44
C ASN A 192 20.44 2.97 -17.39
N SER A 193 20.72 3.82 -16.39
CA SER A 193 21.66 3.53 -15.31
C SER A 193 21.19 2.40 -14.39
N ALA A 194 19.87 2.22 -14.26
CA ALA A 194 19.30 1.17 -13.42
C ALA A 194 19.60 -0.26 -13.93
N MET A 195 20.12 -0.45 -15.16
CA MET A 195 20.60 -1.74 -15.72
C MET A 195 19.63 -2.92 -15.55
N LEU A 196 18.35 -2.65 -15.34
CA LEU A 196 17.35 -3.64 -15.02
C LEU A 196 16.04 -3.26 -15.70
N PRO A 197 15.31 -4.21 -16.31
CA PRO A 197 13.89 -4.02 -16.50
C PRO A 197 13.31 -3.77 -15.12
N LEU A 198 12.79 -2.57 -14.88
CA LEU A 198 12.24 -2.18 -13.59
C LEU A 198 11.19 -3.20 -13.19
N THR A 199 11.59 -4.08 -12.28
CA THR A 199 10.73 -5.00 -11.62
C THR A 199 9.93 -4.18 -10.61
N LEU A 200 8.87 -3.54 -11.09
CA LEU A 200 7.68 -3.17 -10.30
C LEU A 200 6.95 -4.44 -9.81
N LEU A 201 7.68 -5.55 -9.62
CA LEU A 201 7.24 -6.86 -9.17
C LEU A 201 6.44 -6.80 -7.88
N PRO A 202 6.87 -6.10 -6.82
CA PRO A 202 6.13 -6.14 -5.57
C PRO A 202 4.84 -5.33 -5.61
N VAL A 203 4.59 -4.55 -6.67
CA VAL A 203 3.53 -3.53 -6.71
C VAL A 203 2.50 -3.86 -7.78
N LEU A 204 2.91 -4.45 -8.90
CA LEU A 204 2.03 -4.79 -10.03
C LEU A 204 2.13 -6.26 -10.47
N GLY A 205 2.97 -7.08 -9.82
CA GLY A 205 3.16 -8.49 -10.19
C GLY A 205 3.70 -8.72 -11.61
N ARG A 206 4.09 -7.65 -12.32
CA ARG A 206 4.54 -7.67 -13.72
C ARG A 206 5.79 -6.82 -13.88
N VAL A 207 6.59 -7.18 -14.88
CA VAL A 207 7.78 -6.42 -15.30
C VAL A 207 7.32 -5.35 -16.29
N TYR A 208 7.59 -4.08 -15.99
CA TYR A 208 7.30 -2.99 -16.92
C TYR A 208 8.59 -2.40 -17.50
N ARG A 209 8.60 -2.17 -18.81
CA ARG A 209 9.60 -1.29 -19.43
C ARG A 209 9.16 0.16 -19.23
N VAL A 210 10.09 1.03 -18.86
CA VAL A 210 9.81 2.47 -18.75
C VAL A 210 10.27 3.16 -20.03
N GLN A 211 9.36 3.91 -20.66
CA GLN A 211 9.66 4.73 -21.83
C GLN A 211 9.38 6.20 -21.52
N VAL A 212 10.35 7.07 -21.79
CA VAL A 212 10.22 8.51 -21.55
C VAL A 212 10.01 9.23 -22.89
N GLN A 213 8.90 9.96 -23.02
CA GLN A 213 8.55 10.72 -24.22
C GLN A 213 8.55 12.22 -23.92
N LEU A 214 9.20 13.00 -24.79
CA LEU A 214 9.15 14.45 -24.75
C LEU A 214 7.95 14.93 -25.59
N ILE A 215 7.00 15.60 -24.95
CA ILE A 215 5.87 16.21 -25.66
C ILE A 215 6.33 17.58 -26.16
N HIS A 216 6.43 17.74 -27.47
CA HIS A 216 6.59 19.06 -28.08
C HIS A 216 5.22 19.74 -28.01
N SER A 217 5.16 20.93 -27.40
CA SER A 217 3.93 21.72 -27.48
C SER A 217 3.84 22.19 -28.94
N ASP A 218 2.88 21.64 -29.67
CA ASP A 218 2.59 22.06 -31.03
C ASP A 218 2.29 23.56 -30.96
N SER A 219 3.22 24.39 -31.41
CA SER A 219 3.08 25.83 -31.42
C SER A 219 2.15 26.16 -32.57
N GLY A 220 0.86 25.94 -32.33
CA GLY A 220 -0.22 26.36 -33.21
C GLY A 220 -0.10 27.85 -33.47
N LYS A 221 0.58 28.20 -34.56
CA LYS A 221 0.48 29.50 -35.21
C LYS A 221 -0.92 29.54 -35.81
N HIS A 222 -1.86 30.14 -35.08
CA HIS A 222 -3.08 30.68 -35.62
C HIS A 222 -2.83 32.11 -36.08
#